data_AF-A0AAV6GEQ1-F1
#
_entry.id   AF-A0AAV6GEQ1-F1
#
_cell.length_a   1.000
_cell.length_b   1.000
_cell.length_c   1.000
_cell.angle_alpha   90.00
_cell.angle_beta   90.00
_cell.angle_gamma   90.00
#
_symmetry.space_group_name_H-M   'P 1'
#
loop_
_entity.id
_entity.type
_entity.pdbx_description
1 polymer ?
#
loop_
_entity_poly.entity_id
_entity_poly.type
_entity_poly.pdbx_seq_one_letter_code
_entity_poly.pdbx_strand_id
1 'polypeptide(L)'
;MEQLCINFTNEKLQQFINHHMFVLEQEEYKKEGIEWEFIDFGMDLAACIELIERPMGIFAILEEECMFPKASDTTFKNKLYDQHLGKTKAFEKPKPAKGKAEAHFSLVHYAGTVDYNVAGWLDKNKDPLNDSVVQLYQKS
;
A
#
# COMPACT_ATOMS: atom_id res chain seq x y z
N MET A 1 -4.68 -0.59 -9.40
CA MET A 1 -5.17 -0.77 -8.02
C MET A 1 -4.86 -2.18 -7.55
N GLU A 2 -5.21 -3.17 -8.34
CA GLU A 2 -5.00 -4.61 -8.16
C GLU A 2 -3.56 -4.95 -7.75
N GLN A 3 -2.56 -4.41 -8.47
CA GLN A 3 -1.16 -4.63 -8.14
C GLN A 3 -0.77 -4.06 -6.77
N LEU A 4 -1.38 -2.93 -6.35
CA LEU A 4 -1.14 -2.38 -5.02
C LEU A 4 -1.70 -3.33 -3.95
N CYS A 5 -2.90 -3.88 -4.13
CA CYS A 5 -3.48 -4.84 -3.19
C CYS A 5 -2.64 -6.11 -3.06
N ILE A 6 -2.13 -6.63 -4.19
CA ILE A 6 -1.25 -7.81 -4.21
C ILE A 6 0.06 -7.50 -3.47
N ASN A 7 0.71 -6.39 -3.82
CA ASN A 7 1.99 -6.02 -3.21
C ASN A 7 1.84 -5.73 -1.72
N PHE A 8 0.77 -5.04 -1.31
CA PHE A 8 0.44 -4.83 0.09
C PHE A 8 0.26 -6.14 0.86
N THR A 9 -0.47 -7.10 0.28
CA THR A 9 -0.64 -8.43 0.87
C THR A 9 0.71 -9.12 1.06
N ASN A 10 1.57 -9.07 0.03
CA ASN A 10 2.93 -9.63 0.11
C ASN A 10 3.80 -8.91 1.15
N GLU A 11 3.68 -7.59 1.30
CA GLU A 11 4.39 -6.80 2.32
C GLU A 11 4.02 -7.30 3.73
N LYS A 12 2.73 -7.51 4.00
CA LYS A 12 2.27 -8.04 5.30
C LYS A 12 2.69 -9.49 5.52
N LEU A 13 2.62 -10.33 4.48
CA LEU A 13 3.11 -11.71 4.56
C LEU A 13 4.61 -11.76 4.84
N GLN A 14 5.40 -10.90 4.19
CA GLN A 14 6.83 -10.81 4.44
C GLN A 14 7.12 -10.31 5.86
N GLN A 15 6.40 -9.29 6.35
CA GLN A 15 6.52 -8.85 7.74
C GLN A 15 6.21 -9.98 8.73
N PHE A 16 5.16 -10.76 8.47
CA PHE A 16 4.79 -11.90 9.29
C PHE A 16 5.89 -12.98 9.30
N ILE A 17 6.44 -13.32 8.13
CA ILE A 17 7.52 -14.31 8.01
C ILE A 17 8.78 -13.80 8.72
N ASN A 18 9.16 -12.54 8.53
CA ASN A 18 10.32 -11.93 9.18
C ASN A 18 10.17 -11.99 10.70
N HIS A 19 9.01 -11.61 11.23
CA HIS A 19 8.74 -11.69 12.66
C HIS A 19 8.82 -13.13 13.16
N HIS A 20 8.19 -14.08 12.48
CA HIS A 20 8.18 -15.48 12.90
C HIS A 20 9.57 -16.12 12.87
N MET A 21 10.32 -15.95 11.78
CA MET A 21 11.68 -16.45 11.65
C MET A 21 12.58 -15.86 12.74
N PHE A 22 12.47 -14.56 13.00
CA PHE A 22 13.32 -13.89 13.98
C PHE A 22 13.02 -14.28 15.43
N VAL A 23 11.75 -14.52 15.77
CA VAL A 23 11.41 -15.08 17.10
C VAL A 23 12.09 -16.43 17.29
N LEU A 24 12.05 -17.31 16.28
CA LEU A 24 12.69 -18.63 16.36
C LEU A 24 14.23 -18.53 16.47
N GLU A 25 14.87 -17.65 15.70
CA GLU A 25 16.32 -17.46 15.78
C GLU A 25 16.77 -16.97 17.16
N GLN A 26 16.03 -16.03 17.75
CA GLN A 26 16.33 -15.52 19.09
C GLN A 26 16.16 -16.57 20.18
N GLU A 27 15.15 -17.45 20.06
CA GLU A 27 14.98 -18.58 20.97
C GLU A 27 16.18 -19.52 20.92
N GLU A 28 16.74 -19.78 19.73
CA GLU A 28 17.93 -20.62 19.58
C GLU A 28 19.19 -19.91 20.13
N TYR A 29 19.41 -18.63 19.82
CA TYR A 29 20.54 -17.87 20.40
C TYR A 29 20.53 -17.87 21.93
N LYS A 30 19.34 -17.69 22.53
CA LYS A 30 19.16 -17.75 23.99
C LYS A 30 19.47 -19.14 24.55
N LYS A 31 19.06 -20.20 23.84
CA LYS A 31 19.29 -21.59 24.23
C LYS A 31 20.77 -21.98 24.15
N GLU A 32 21.49 -21.44 23.18
CA GLU A 32 22.94 -21.64 23.01
C GLU A 32 23.78 -20.72 23.92
N GLY A 33 23.16 -19.75 24.61
CA GLY A 33 23.87 -18.81 25.48
C GLY A 33 24.68 -17.76 24.72
N ILE A 34 24.29 -17.49 23.47
CA ILE A 34 24.92 -16.47 22.62
C ILE A 34 24.38 -15.10 23.03
N GLU A 35 25.27 -14.18 23.41
CA GLU A 35 24.92 -12.77 23.58
C GLU A 35 24.58 -12.15 22.22
N TRP A 36 23.30 -11.83 22.02
CA TRP A 36 22.77 -11.21 20.81
C TRP A 36 21.93 -9.99 21.18
N GLU A 37 22.13 -8.87 20.49
CA GLU A 37 21.31 -7.67 20.67
C GLU A 37 19.96 -7.82 19.96
N PHE A 38 18.88 -7.45 20.64
CA PHE A 38 17.53 -7.50 20.09
C PHE A 38 17.39 -6.50 18.94
N ILE A 39 17.12 -6.99 17.73
CA ILE A 39 16.86 -6.15 16.54
C ILE A 39 15.46 -6.48 16.02
N ASP A 40 14.53 -5.52 16.09
CA ASP A 40 13.19 -5.74 15.52
C ASP A 40 13.17 -5.56 14.00
N PHE A 41 13.42 -6.65 13.27
CA PHE A 41 13.35 -6.68 11.81
C PHE A 41 11.92 -6.51 11.25
N GLY A 42 10.88 -6.53 12.10
CA GLY A 42 9.51 -6.20 11.70
C GLY A 42 9.32 -4.71 11.39
N MET A 43 10.24 -3.85 11.87
CA MET A 43 10.19 -2.40 11.69
C MET A 43 10.55 -1.95 10.27
N ASP A 44 11.36 -2.72 9.53
CA ASP A 44 11.84 -2.30 8.19
C ASP A 44 10.71 -2.24 7.17
N LEU A 45 9.73 -3.16 7.26
CA LEU A 45 8.55 -3.17 6.40
C LEU A 45 7.41 -2.29 6.94
N ALA A 46 7.44 -1.92 8.22
CA ALA A 46 6.37 -1.18 8.87
C ALA A 46 6.11 0.16 8.16
N ALA A 47 7.15 0.86 7.71
CA ALA A 47 6.99 2.14 7.02
C ALA A 47 6.14 2.05 5.74
N CYS A 48 6.33 1.00 4.93
CA CYS A 48 5.56 0.82 3.69
C CYS A 48 4.14 0.34 3.99
N ILE A 49 3.97 -0.57 4.95
CA ILE A 49 2.66 -1.07 5.37
C ILE A 49 1.82 0.09 5.93
N GLU A 50 2.40 0.89 6.82
CA GLU A 50 1.71 2.02 7.45
C GLU A 50 1.32 3.09 6.45
N LEU A 51 2.19 3.39 5.48
CA LEU A 51 1.86 4.30 4.38
C LEU A 51 0.60 3.85 3.62
N ILE A 52 0.38 2.54 3.48
CA ILE A 52 -0.75 1.99 2.73
C ILE A 52 -2.02 1.94 3.59
N GLU A 53 -1.96 1.44 4.83
CA GLU A 53 -3.15 1.06 5.62
C GLU A 53 -3.52 2.00 6.77
N ARG A 54 -2.61 2.84 7.26
CA ARG A 54 -2.90 3.70 8.41
C ARG A 54 -3.89 4.81 8.05
N PRO A 55 -4.52 5.46 9.05
CA PRO A 55 -5.24 6.71 8.82
C PRO A 55 -4.37 7.71 8.05
N MET A 56 -4.97 8.41 7.09
CA MET A 56 -4.26 9.29 6.15
C MET A 56 -3.23 8.57 5.26
N GLY A 57 -3.26 7.24 5.18
CA GLY A 57 -2.52 6.43 4.23
C GLY A 57 -3.24 6.32 2.88
N ILE A 58 -2.66 5.57 1.95
CA ILE A 58 -3.12 5.50 0.56
C ILE A 58 -4.57 5.01 0.45
N PHE A 59 -4.94 3.93 1.15
CA PHE A 59 -6.31 3.40 1.08
C PHE A 59 -7.32 4.34 1.75
N ALA A 60 -6.98 4.93 2.90
CA ALA A 60 -7.86 5.89 3.57
C ALA A 60 -8.14 7.12 2.70
N ILE A 61 -7.11 7.66 2.03
CA ILE A 61 -7.26 8.78 1.10
C ILE A 61 -8.08 8.38 -0.13
N LEU A 62 -7.90 7.15 -0.63
CA LEU A 62 -8.67 6.64 -1.77
C LEU A 62 -10.16 6.52 -1.41
N GLU A 63 -10.47 5.93 -0.26
CA GLU A 63 -11.83 5.81 0.26
C GLU A 63 -12.48 7.17 0.46
N GLU A 64 -11.76 8.12 1.08
CA GLU A 64 -12.24 9.47 1.29
C GLU A 64 -12.57 10.16 -0.05
N GLU A 65 -11.67 10.12 -1.03
CA GLU A 65 -11.91 10.71 -2.36
C GLU A 65 -13.06 10.02 -3.11
N CYS A 66 -13.31 8.73 -2.87
CA CYS A 66 -14.46 8.04 -3.44
C CYS A 66 -15.81 8.59 -2.94
N MET A 67 -15.85 9.20 -1.75
CA MET A 67 -17.06 9.79 -1.18
C MET A 67 -17.40 11.16 -1.79
N PHE A 68 -16.44 11.83 -2.45
CA PHE A 68 -16.62 13.17 -3.00
C PHE A 68 -17.13 13.13 -4.45
N PRO A 69 -18.31 13.72 -4.76
CA PRO A 69 -18.90 13.64 -6.10
C PRO A 69 -18.07 14.27 -7.22
N LYS A 70 -17.17 15.21 -6.89
CA LYS A 70 -16.31 15.93 -7.84
C LYS A 70 -14.84 15.51 -7.77
N ALA A 71 -14.51 14.49 -6.97
CA ALA A 71 -13.16 13.96 -6.94
C ALA A 71 -12.82 13.26 -8.27
N SER A 72 -11.54 13.26 -8.59
CA SER A 72 -10.98 12.60 -9.78
C SER A 72 -9.67 11.92 -9.41
N ASP A 73 -9.16 11.03 -10.25
CA ASP A 73 -7.85 10.41 -10.02
C ASP A 73 -6.74 11.47 -9.87
N THR A 74 -6.92 12.66 -10.48
CA THR A 74 -6.00 13.79 -10.32
C THR A 74 -6.07 14.41 -8.92
N THR A 75 -7.26 14.60 -8.34
CA THR A 75 -7.39 15.13 -6.97
C THR A 75 -6.85 14.14 -5.97
N PHE A 76 -7.15 12.85 -6.15
CA PHE A 76 -6.58 11.75 -5.37
C PHE A 76 -5.04 11.77 -5.40
N LYS A 77 -4.44 11.78 -6.60
CA LYS A 77 -2.98 11.86 -6.75
C LYS A 77 -2.39 13.09 -6.04
N ASN A 78 -2.99 14.27 -6.21
CA ASN A 78 -2.47 15.49 -5.59
C ASN A 78 -2.50 15.38 -4.06
N LYS A 79 -3.57 14.81 -3.49
CA LYS A 79 -3.71 14.60 -2.05
C LYS A 79 -2.67 13.62 -1.50
N LEU A 80 -2.36 12.55 -2.23
CA LEU A 80 -1.26 11.64 -1.88
C LEU A 80 0.09 12.37 -1.84
N TYR A 81 0.34 13.24 -2.83
CA TYR A 81 1.58 14.02 -2.89
C TYR A 81 1.68 15.00 -1.72
N ASP A 82 0.64 15.77 -1.45
CA ASP A 82 0.61 16.74 -0.35
C ASP A 82 0.79 16.05 1.01
N GLN A 83 0.24 14.85 1.16
CA GLN A 83 0.29 14.10 2.41
C GLN A 83 1.63 13.37 2.63
N HIS A 84 2.26 12.83 1.58
CA HIS A 84 3.37 11.88 1.77
C HIS A 84 4.71 12.31 1.15
N LEU A 85 4.70 13.11 0.07
CA LEU A 85 5.95 13.43 -0.63
C LEU A 85 6.90 14.23 0.27
N GLY A 86 8.12 13.72 0.46
CA GLY A 86 9.13 14.33 1.32
C GLY A 86 8.89 14.14 2.83
N LYS A 87 7.75 13.56 3.23
CA LYS A 87 7.43 13.25 4.64
C LYS A 87 7.59 11.76 4.94
N THR A 88 7.27 10.90 3.98
CA THR A 88 7.39 9.45 4.11
C THR A 88 8.45 8.92 3.14
N LYS A 89 9.49 8.25 3.66
CA LYS A 89 10.61 7.73 2.84
C LYS A 89 10.16 6.72 1.78
N ALA A 90 9.13 5.94 2.05
CA ALA A 90 8.63 4.93 1.14
C ALA A 90 7.80 5.50 -0.04
N PHE A 91 7.53 6.82 -0.08
CA PHE A 91 6.75 7.47 -1.14
C PHE A 91 7.65 8.35 -2.02
N GLU A 92 7.78 7.98 -3.29
CA GLU A 92 8.67 8.66 -4.24
C GLU A 92 7.94 9.15 -5.50
N LYS A 93 8.59 10.08 -6.22
CA LYS A 93 8.19 10.42 -7.59
C LYS A 93 8.62 9.30 -8.55
N PRO A 94 7.81 8.97 -9.56
CA PRO A 94 8.17 7.96 -10.53
C PRO A 94 9.38 8.39 -11.35
N LYS A 95 10.29 7.44 -11.61
CA LYS A 95 11.47 7.68 -12.43
C LYS A 95 11.07 7.50 -13.91
N PRO A 96 11.07 8.57 -14.72
CA PRO A 96 10.69 8.45 -16.11
C PRO A 96 11.69 7.58 -16.85
N ALA A 97 11.19 6.55 -17.54
CA ALA A 97 12.01 5.67 -18.39
C ALA A 97 11.34 5.54 -19.76
N LYS A 98 12.15 5.66 -20.83
CA LYS A 98 11.66 5.53 -22.21
C LYS A 98 11.00 4.16 -22.42
N GLY A 99 9.78 4.15 -22.94
CA GLY A 99 9.03 2.94 -23.25
C GLY A 99 8.26 2.32 -22.08
N LYS A 100 8.32 2.90 -20.87
CA LYS A 100 7.43 2.51 -19.77
C LYS A 100 6.10 3.24 -19.86
N ALA A 101 5.04 2.56 -19.40
CA ALA A 101 3.73 3.18 -19.21
C ALA A 101 3.81 4.34 -18.20
N GLU A 102 2.87 5.28 -18.32
CA GLU A 102 2.75 6.39 -17.40
C GLU A 102 2.55 5.89 -15.96
N ALA A 103 3.27 6.52 -15.02
CA ALA A 103 3.14 6.29 -13.60
C ALA A 103 2.97 7.61 -12.87
N HIS A 104 2.25 7.57 -11.76
CA HIS A 104 1.82 8.73 -11.00
C HIS A 104 2.57 8.87 -9.68
N PHE A 105 2.92 7.77 -9.01
CA PHE A 105 3.78 7.74 -7.82
C PHE A 105 4.54 6.41 -7.78
N SER A 106 5.55 6.31 -6.93
CA SER A 106 6.27 5.06 -6.69
C SER A 106 6.32 4.73 -5.20
N LEU A 107 6.25 3.45 -4.88
CA LEU A 107 6.46 2.97 -3.51
C LEU A 107 7.71 2.13 -3.43
N VAL A 108 8.45 2.29 -2.34
CA VAL A 108 9.60 1.46 -1.99
C VAL A 108 9.12 0.28 -1.16
N HIS A 109 8.88 -0.86 -1.81
CA HIS A 109 8.54 -2.13 -1.17
C HIS A 109 9.81 -2.88 -0.76
N TYR A 110 9.67 -3.88 0.12
CA TYR A 110 10.79 -4.80 0.45
C TYR A 110 11.41 -5.46 -0.80
N ALA A 111 10.60 -5.75 -1.83
CA ALA A 111 11.03 -6.37 -3.08
C ALA A 111 11.56 -5.37 -4.13
N GLY A 112 11.62 -4.08 -3.79
CA GLY A 112 12.09 -3.01 -4.66
C GLY A 112 11.03 -1.95 -4.98
N THR A 113 11.42 -0.93 -5.74
CA THR A 113 10.53 0.18 -6.08
C THR A 113 9.54 -0.21 -7.18
N VAL A 114 8.25 0.07 -6.95
CA VAL A 114 7.17 -0.18 -7.92
C VAL A 114 6.52 1.14 -8.30
N ASP A 115 6.38 1.38 -9.60
CA ASP A 115 5.73 2.55 -10.18
C ASP A 115 4.21 2.27 -10.34
N TYR A 116 3.36 3.12 -9.78
CA TYR A 116 1.90 2.94 -9.79
C TYR A 116 1.20 3.99 -10.65
N ASN A 117 0.24 3.53 -11.44
CA ASN A 117 -0.68 4.38 -12.20
C ASN A 117 -2.05 4.41 -11.50
N VAL A 118 -2.54 5.59 -11.13
CA VAL A 118 -3.83 5.79 -10.44
C VAL A 118 -5.06 5.89 -11.36
N ALA A 119 -4.88 5.84 -12.68
CA ALA A 119 -5.99 5.97 -13.61
C ALA A 119 -7.07 4.90 -13.37
N GLY A 120 -8.32 5.35 -13.23
CA GLY A 120 -9.50 4.56 -12.94
C GLY A 120 -9.57 4.01 -11.51
N TRP A 121 -8.72 4.44 -10.58
CA TRP A 121 -8.75 3.89 -9.21
C TRP A 121 -10.03 4.29 -8.48
N LEU A 122 -10.52 5.52 -8.64
CA LEU A 122 -11.77 5.93 -7.99
C LEU A 122 -12.96 5.10 -8.51
N ASP A 123 -13.05 4.87 -9.82
CA ASP A 123 -14.13 4.08 -10.40
C ASP A 123 -14.04 2.61 -9.99
N LYS A 124 -12.84 2.02 -10.03
CA LYS A 124 -12.59 0.64 -9.57
C LYS A 124 -12.94 0.45 -8.10
N ASN A 125 -12.67 1.44 -7.26
CA ASN A 125 -12.94 1.36 -5.82
C ASN A 125 -14.41 1.63 -5.48
N LYS A 126 -15.09 2.49 -6.25
CA LYS A 126 -16.54 2.76 -6.09
C LYS A 126 -17.40 1.58 -6.51
N ASP A 127 -16.92 0.79 -7.47
CA ASP A 127 -17.65 -0.31 -8.12
C ASP A 127 -19.10 0.10 -8.47
N PRO A 128 -19.30 1.16 -9.28
CA PRO A 128 -20.62 1.73 -9.50
C PRO A 128 -21.51 0.73 -10.26
N LEU A 129 -22.55 0.26 -9.59
CA LEU A 129 -23.58 -0.60 -10.17
C LEU A 129 -24.80 0.22 -10.62
N ASN A 130 -25.52 -0.29 -11.61
CA ASN A 130 -26.79 0.31 -12.00
C ASN A 130 -27.87 -0.04 -10.96
N ASP A 131 -28.32 0.95 -10.21
CA ASP A 131 -29.32 0.80 -9.14
C ASP A 131 -30.60 0.11 -9.61
N SER A 132 -31.05 0.37 -10.84
CA SER A 132 -32.28 -0.26 -11.37
C SER A 132 -32.10 -1.77 -11.56
N VAL A 133 -30.93 -2.19 -12.02
CA VAL A 133 -30.59 -3.60 -12.19
C VAL A 133 -30.42 -4.28 -10.82
N VAL A 134 -29.74 -3.62 -9.88
CA VAL A 134 -29.59 -4.11 -8.50
C VAL A 134 -30.96 -4.33 -7.85
N GLN A 135 -31.90 -3.38 -8.00
CA GLN A 135 -33.26 -3.52 -7.47
C GLN A 135 -34.05 -4.69 -8.05
N LEU A 136 -33.80 -5.05 -9.32
CA LEU A 136 -34.41 -6.23 -9.92
C LEU A 136 -33.84 -7.51 -9.31
N TYR A 137 -32.52 -7.61 -9.15
CA TYR A 137 -31.87 -8.77 -8.53
C TYR A 137 -32.24 -8.95 -7.05
N GLN A 138 -32.44 -7.87 -6.30
CA GLN A 138 -32.86 -7.93 -4.89
C GLN A 138 -34.27 -8.52 -4.68
N LYS A 139 -35.09 -8.58 -5.74
CA LYS A 139 -36.46 -9.13 -5.71
C LYS A 139 -36.56 -10.54 -6.28
N SER A 140 -35.43 -11.14 -6.69
CA SER A 140 -35.35 -12.51 -7.23
C SER A 140 -35.25 -13.57 -6.15
#